data_AF-A0A8J7C8A6-F1
#
_entry.id   AF-A0A8J7C8A6-F1
#
_cell.length_a   1.000
_cell.length_b   1.000
_cell.length_c   1.000
_cell.angle_alpha   90.00
_cell.angle_beta   90.00
_cell.angle_gamma   90.00
#
_symmetry.space_group_name_H-M   'P 1'
#
loop_
_entity.id
_entity.type
_entity.pdbx_description
1 polymer ?
#
loop_
_entity_poly.entity_id
_entity_poly.type
_entity_poly.pdbx_seq_one_letter_code
_entity_poly.pdbx_strand_id
1 'polypeptide(L)'
;MSQSYISSRIAVIEGDITEQKVDAIVNPTDEWFSGAGYVDRAIHRAAGSQLTEVCDKLKKGWSNGQAQITNGYNLPTRWVHI
;
A
#
# COMPACT_ATOMS: atom_id res chain seq x y z
N MET A 1 -2.85 -18.97 6.21
CA MET A 1 -1.74 -18.36 5.47
C MET A 1 -0.83 -19.46 4.98
N SER A 2 -0.61 -19.52 3.67
CA SER A 2 0.44 -20.35 3.08
C SER A 2 1.64 -19.43 2.77
N GLN A 3 2.85 -19.87 3.08
CA GLN A 3 4.07 -19.14 2.78
C GLN A 3 5.08 -20.09 2.17
N SER A 4 5.65 -19.69 1.05
CA SER A 4 6.74 -20.40 0.39
C SER A 4 7.91 -19.45 0.17
N TYR A 5 9.13 -19.92 0.42
CA TYR A 5 10.35 -19.14 0.22
C TYR A 5 10.97 -19.55 -1.12
N ILE A 6 11.16 -18.57 -2.01
CA ILE A 6 11.91 -18.74 -3.26
C ILE A 6 13.41 -18.63 -2.97
N SER A 7 13.79 -17.76 -2.03
CA SER A 7 15.15 -17.60 -1.52
C SER A 7 15.14 -17.03 -0.10
N SER A 8 16.32 -16.73 0.46
CA SER A 8 16.41 -16.04 1.77
C SER A 8 15.86 -14.62 1.76
N ARG A 9 15.62 -14.02 0.58
CA ARG A 9 15.11 -12.65 0.43
C ARG A 9 13.73 -12.55 -0.19
N ILE A 10 13.22 -13.61 -0.80
CA ILE A 10 11.98 -13.59 -1.57
C ILE A 10 11.08 -14.72 -1.09
N ALA A 11 9.87 -14.36 -0.68
CA ALA A 11 8.81 -15.28 -0.30
C ALA A 11 7.51 -14.91 -1.02
N VAL A 12 6.69 -15.93 -1.30
CA VAL A 12 5.31 -15.77 -1.73
C VAL A 12 4.42 -16.09 -0.53
N ILE A 13 3.57 -15.13 -0.18
CA ILE A 13 2.64 -15.21 0.94
C ILE A 13 1.24 -15.04 0.40
N GLU A 14 0.37 -15.99 0.69
CA GLU A 14 -1.06 -15.88 0.40
C GLU A 14 -1.79 -15.36 1.66
N GLY A 15 -2.32 -14.14 1.57
CA GLY A 15 -3.02 -13.48 2.66
C GLY A 15 -3.39 -12.03 2.35
N ASP A 16 -3.85 -11.33 3.39
CA ASP A 16 -4.18 -9.90 3.31
C ASP A 16 -2.91 -9.06 3.48
N ILE A 17 -2.66 -8.14 2.53
CA ILE A 17 -1.49 -7.25 2.56
C ILE A 17 -1.55 -6.26 3.73
N THR A 18 -2.75 -5.93 4.22
CA THR A 18 -2.96 -4.96 5.30
C THR A 18 -2.55 -5.50 6.66
N GLU A 19 -2.37 -6.81 6.80
CA GLU A 19 -1.95 -7.47 8.04
C GLU A 19 -0.43 -7.71 8.14
N GLN A 20 0.32 -7.41 7.07
CA GLN A 20 1.75 -7.73 6.99
C GLN A 20 2.58 -6.85 7.92
N LYS A 21 3.42 -7.47 8.75
CA LYS A 21 4.31 -6.78 9.70
C LYS A 21 5.70 -6.59 9.08
N VAL A 22 5.76 -5.66 8.13
CA VAL A 22 6.98 -5.32 7.36
C VAL A 22 7.24 -3.81 7.43
N ASP A 23 8.42 -3.37 6.99
CA ASP A 23 8.74 -1.94 6.99
C ASP A 23 7.82 -1.14 6.06
N ALA A 24 7.51 -1.68 4.88
CA ALA A 24 6.66 -1.02 3.90
C ALA A 24 5.81 -2.02 3.10
N ILE A 25 4.62 -1.59 2.70
CA ILE A 25 3.83 -2.25 1.65
C ILE A 25 3.69 -1.33 0.43
N VAL A 26 3.45 -1.93 -0.73
CA VAL A 26 3.17 -1.20 -1.96
C VAL A 26 1.67 -1.23 -2.20
N ASN A 27 1.07 -0.05 -2.34
CA ASN A 27 -0.31 0.13 -2.72
C ASN A 27 -0.40 0.23 -4.26
N PRO A 28 -1.07 -0.73 -4.93
CA PRO A 28 -1.37 -0.58 -6.35
C PRO A 28 -2.50 0.44 -6.52
N THR A 29 -2.21 1.57 -7.16
CA THR A 29 -3.19 2.63 -7.40
C THR A 29 -3.04 3.22 -8.81
N ASP A 30 -3.87 4.20 -9.14
CA ASP A 30 -3.82 4.90 -10.42
C ASP A 30 -3.01 6.21 -10.34
N GLU A 31 -2.80 6.85 -11.49
CA GLU A 31 -2.12 8.14 -11.63
C GLU A 31 -2.74 9.31 -10.85
N TRP A 32 -3.95 9.11 -10.32
CA TRP A 32 -4.70 10.07 -9.52
C TRP A 32 -4.76 9.69 -8.05
N PHE A 33 -4.12 8.60 -7.62
CA PHE A 33 -4.20 8.07 -6.26
C PHE A 33 -5.65 7.97 -5.77
N SER A 34 -6.53 7.47 -6.64
CA SER A 34 -7.98 7.63 -6.45
C SER A 34 -8.59 6.68 -5.43
N GLY A 35 -7.91 5.59 -5.04
CA GLY A 35 -8.50 4.56 -4.19
C GLY A 35 -9.44 3.58 -4.93
N ALA A 36 -9.39 3.49 -6.27
CA ALA A 36 -10.38 2.72 -7.04
C ALA A 36 -10.10 1.20 -7.14
N GLY A 37 -8.90 0.74 -6.78
CA GLY A 37 -8.55 -0.68 -6.77
C GLY A 37 -9.14 -1.47 -5.60
N TYR A 38 -9.25 -2.80 -5.72
CA TYR A 38 -9.71 -3.65 -4.59
C TYR A 38 -8.72 -3.66 -3.44
N VAL A 39 -7.43 -3.90 -3.74
CA VAL A 39 -6.34 -3.86 -2.76
C VAL A 39 -6.15 -2.44 -2.22
N ASP A 40 -6.23 -1.45 -3.11
CA ASP A 40 -6.17 -0.02 -2.77
C ASP A 40 -7.20 0.37 -1.71
N ARG A 41 -8.46 0.00 -1.93
CA ARG A 41 -9.53 0.20 -0.92
C ARG A 41 -9.26 -0.53 0.39
N ALA A 42 -8.71 -1.74 0.34
CA ALA A 42 -8.37 -2.47 1.56
C ALA A 42 -7.30 -1.71 2.37
N ILE A 43 -6.25 -1.24 1.69
CA ILE A 43 -5.18 -0.43 2.29
C ILE A 43 -5.72 0.88 2.85
N HIS A 44 -6.51 1.64 2.09
CA HIS A 44 -7.12 2.89 2.60
C HIS A 44 -8.03 2.66 3.81
N ARG A 45 -8.84 1.60 3.80
CA ARG A 45 -9.71 1.25 4.94
C ARG A 45 -8.91 0.89 6.17
N ALA A 46 -7.84 0.10 6.01
CA ALA A 46 -7.01 -0.34 7.11
C ALA A 46 -6.09 0.78 7.64
N ALA A 47 -5.53 1.62 6.77
CA ALA A 47 -4.70 2.76 7.15
C ALA A 47 -5.50 3.88 7.81
N GLY A 48 -6.76 4.08 7.40
CA GLY A 48 -7.65 5.14 7.91
C GLY A 48 -7.67 6.39 7.03
N SER A 49 -8.50 7.38 7.41
CA SER A 49 -8.75 8.59 6.61
C SER A 49 -7.51 9.41 6.29
N GLN A 50 -6.48 9.32 7.15
CA GLN A 50 -5.23 10.06 7.01
C GLN A 50 -4.48 9.71 5.72
N LEU A 51 -4.57 8.47 5.25
CA LEU A 51 -3.99 8.08 3.96
C LEU A 51 -4.74 8.76 2.82
N THR A 52 -6.08 8.75 2.85
CA THR A 52 -6.92 9.46 1.87
C THR A 52 -6.60 10.95 1.82
N GLU A 53 -6.48 11.59 2.98
CA GLU A 53 -6.15 13.03 3.07
C GLU A 53 -4.78 13.36 2.46
N VAL A 54 -3.80 12.47 2.58
CA VAL A 54 -2.49 12.65 1.93
C VAL A 54 -2.58 12.39 0.43
N CYS A 55 -3.24 11.32 -0.01
CA CYS A 55 -3.45 11.04 -1.42
C CYS A 55 -4.17 12.20 -2.13
N ASP A 56 -5.22 12.76 -1.51
CA ASP A 56 -5.97 13.91 -2.03
C ASP A 56 -5.09 15.15 -2.24
N LYS A 57 -4.15 15.41 -1.33
CA LYS A 57 -3.17 16.52 -1.45
C LYS A 57 -2.13 16.27 -2.54
N LEU A 58 -1.89 15.02 -2.91
CA LEU A 58 -0.91 14.62 -3.92
C LEU A 58 -1.50 14.52 -5.33
N LYS A 59 -2.83 14.65 -5.51
CA LYS A 59 -3.50 14.53 -6.82
C LYS A 59 -3.06 15.63 -7.78
N LYS A 60 -2.16 15.28 -8.71
CA LYS A 60 -1.69 16.17 -9.78
C LYS A 60 -1.46 15.48 -11.13
N GLY A 61 -2.00 14.26 -11.32
CA GLY A 61 -1.84 13.48 -12.55
C GLY A 61 -0.41 12.98 -12.74
N TRP A 62 -0.04 11.92 -12.03
CA TRP A 62 1.31 11.37 -12.06
C TRP A 62 1.55 10.52 -13.30
N SER A 63 2.80 10.38 -13.73
CA SER A 63 3.11 9.43 -14.79
C SER A 63 3.16 8.01 -14.24
N ASN A 64 2.68 7.02 -15.00
CA ASN A 64 2.81 5.61 -14.64
C ASN A 64 4.25 5.25 -14.26
N GLY A 65 4.40 4.46 -13.20
CA GLY A 65 5.72 4.02 -12.69
C GLY A 65 6.36 4.97 -11.67
N GLN A 66 5.71 6.10 -11.34
CA GLN A 66 6.08 6.92 -10.20
C GLN A 66 5.44 6.39 -8.91
N ALA A 67 6.11 6.63 -7.78
CA ALA A 67 5.60 6.29 -6.45
C ALA A 67 5.90 7.43 -5.46
N GLN A 68 5.08 7.56 -4.44
CA GLN A 68 5.25 8.43 -3.29
C GLN A 68 5.23 7.60 -2.01
N ILE A 69 5.98 8.03 -1.01
CA ILE A 69 6.02 7.36 0.30
C ILE A 69 5.14 8.12 1.29
N THR A 70 4.29 7.39 2.02
CA THR A 70 3.46 7.90 3.11
C THR A 70 3.66 7.05 4.36
N ASN A 71 3.21 7.57 5.52
CA ASN A 71 3.14 6.75 6.73
C ASN A 71 2.15 5.58 6.56
N GLY A 72 2.34 4.52 7.36
CA GLY A 72 1.41 3.40 7.47
C GLY A 72 0.13 3.68 8.27
N TYR A 73 0.13 4.74 9.09
CA TYR A 73 -0.99 5.13 9.95
C TYR A 73 -1.45 3.98 10.86
N ASN A 74 -2.67 3.49 10.70
CA ASN A 74 -3.22 2.39 11.48
C ASN A 74 -2.74 1.00 11.02
N LEU A 75 -2.01 0.91 9.91
CA LEU A 75 -1.43 -0.36 9.46
C LEU A 75 -0.31 -0.84 10.41
N PRO A 76 -0.04 -2.15 10.47
CA PRO A 76 1.12 -2.69 11.18
C PRO A 76 2.47 -2.25 10.57
N THR A 77 2.46 -1.78 9.33
CA THR A 77 3.65 -1.34 8.57
C THR A 77 4.03 0.09 8.90
N ARG A 78 5.31 0.45 8.71
CA ARG A 78 5.76 1.83 8.93
C ARG A 78 5.39 2.74 7.76
N TRP A 79 5.45 2.23 6.53
CA TRP A 79 5.26 3.01 5.31
C TRP A 79 4.29 2.35 4.32
N VAL A 80 3.62 3.18 3.53
CA VAL A 80 2.91 2.76 2.30
C VAL A 80 3.55 3.48 1.13
N HIS A 81 3.90 2.72 0.09
CA HIS A 81 4.30 3.27 -1.20
C HIS A 81 3.06 3.32 -2.09
N ILE A 82 2.57 4.51 -2.38
CA ILE A 82 1.44 4.77 -3.29
C ILE A 82 1.93 5.22 -4.65
#